data_AF-A0A919PMV0-F1
#
_entry.id   AF-A0A919PMV0-F1
#
_cell.length_a   1.000
_cell.length_b   1.000
_cell.length_c   1.000
_cell.angle_alpha   90.00
_cell.angle_beta   90.00
_cell.angle_gamma   90.00
#
_symmetry.space_group_name_H-M   'P 1'
#
loop_
_entity.id
_entity.type
_entity.pdbx_description
1 polymer ?
#
loop_
_entity_poly.entity_id
_entity_poly.type
_entity_poly.pdbx_seq_one_letter_code
_entity_poly.pdbx_strand_id
1 'polypeptide(L)'
;MTTVENGVNVQALLEARTALQGAPEAAQFTWRATSKWDHGVHSTTRVQQFFGLGAEQSHKAESVFDADHPAVFAAEDNGITPIEYLLVGLAGCLTAGVASVAQNRGIQLRSVDAVVEGKHDIRGILGADPDVRNGFNDIKVTFSIDADASKEEIEALVAQSQKRSAVFDALTNPTDVTVEVA
;
A
#
# COMPACT_ATOMS: atom_id res chain seq x y z
N MET A 1 -33.31 -8.38 0.03
CA MET A 1 -31.99 -7.89 -0.41
C MET A 1 -31.08 -9.10 -0.46
N THR A 2 -30.47 -9.37 -1.60
CA THR A 2 -29.38 -10.33 -1.70
C THR A 2 -28.24 -9.84 -0.80
N THR A 3 -27.78 -10.69 0.10
CA THR A 3 -26.65 -10.41 0.99
C THR A 3 -25.39 -10.37 0.14
N VAL A 4 -24.62 -9.28 0.20
CA VAL A 4 -23.33 -9.17 -0.48
C VAL A 4 -22.23 -9.78 0.39
N GLU A 5 -21.33 -10.52 -0.24
CA GLU A 5 -20.25 -11.27 0.41
C GLU A 5 -18.92 -11.03 -0.32
N ASN A 6 -18.33 -9.85 -0.13
CA ASN A 6 -16.97 -9.53 -0.58
C ASN A 6 -15.91 -9.82 0.50
N GLY A 7 -16.29 -10.49 1.60
CA GLY A 7 -15.38 -10.86 2.70
C GLY A 7 -14.96 -9.71 3.63
N VAL A 8 -15.59 -8.53 3.54
CA VAL A 8 -15.28 -7.39 4.43
C VAL A 8 -16.29 -7.28 5.56
N ASN A 9 -15.82 -7.23 6.81
CA ASN A 9 -16.68 -6.97 7.97
C ASN A 9 -16.93 -5.46 8.12
N VAL A 10 -17.84 -4.92 7.31
CA VAL A 10 -18.19 -3.48 7.33
C VAL A 10 -18.78 -3.06 8.68
N GLN A 11 -19.51 -3.94 9.35
CA GLN A 11 -20.07 -3.63 10.68
C GLN A 11 -18.95 -3.32 11.68
N ALA A 12 -17.90 -4.14 11.72
CA ALA A 12 -16.73 -3.89 12.58
C ALA A 12 -16.02 -2.59 12.20
N LEU A 13 -15.92 -2.23 10.92
CA LEU A 13 -15.31 -0.96 10.48
C LEU A 13 -16.13 0.25 10.93
N LEU A 14 -17.46 0.17 10.86
CA LEU A 14 -18.37 1.23 11.32
C LEU A 14 -18.31 1.37 12.85
N GLU A 15 -18.30 0.27 13.57
CA GLU A 15 -18.13 0.25 15.04
C GLU A 15 -16.78 0.83 15.45
N ALA A 16 -15.69 0.43 14.77
CA ALA A 16 -14.37 0.99 15.01
C ALA A 16 -14.33 2.50 14.78
N ARG A 17 -14.98 2.98 13.70
CA ARG A 17 -15.11 4.42 13.43
C ARG A 17 -15.82 5.13 14.59
N THR A 18 -16.93 4.60 15.09
CA THR A 18 -17.66 5.20 16.22
C THR A 18 -16.84 5.16 17.51
N ALA A 19 -16.17 4.05 17.80
CA ALA A 19 -15.33 3.91 18.99
C ALA A 19 -14.16 4.91 18.99
N LEU A 20 -13.46 5.04 17.85
CA LEU A 20 -12.30 5.91 17.72
C LEU A 20 -12.66 7.40 17.69
N GLN A 21 -13.91 7.76 17.36
CA GLN A 21 -14.38 9.15 17.51
C GLN A 21 -14.36 9.63 18.97
N GLY A 22 -14.55 8.72 19.93
CA GLY A 22 -14.52 9.01 21.37
C GLY A 22 -13.16 8.85 22.03
N ALA A 23 -12.15 8.32 21.32
CA ALA A 23 -10.82 8.00 21.83
C ALA A 23 -9.74 8.27 20.75
N PRO A 24 -9.50 9.54 20.39
CA PRO A 24 -8.59 9.90 19.29
C PRO A 24 -7.13 9.46 19.53
N GLU A 25 -6.71 9.33 20.78
CA GLU A 25 -5.40 8.78 21.15
C GLU A 25 -5.27 7.30 20.79
N ALA A 26 -6.36 6.52 20.88
CA ALA A 26 -6.36 5.12 20.46
C ALA A 26 -6.26 4.97 18.92
N ALA A 27 -6.56 6.04 18.18
CA ALA A 27 -6.42 6.09 16.72
C ALA A 27 -4.99 6.41 16.24
N GLN A 28 -4.03 6.62 17.16
CA GLN A 28 -2.64 6.83 16.81
C GLN A 28 -1.91 5.49 16.65
N PHE A 29 -1.35 5.27 15.47
CA PHE A 29 -0.65 4.03 15.13
C PHE A 29 0.80 4.33 14.76
N THR A 30 1.70 3.45 15.18
CA THR A 30 3.10 3.44 14.75
C THR A 30 3.40 2.10 14.10
N TRP A 31 3.52 2.12 12.78
CA TRP A 31 3.94 0.96 11.99
C TRP A 31 5.47 0.85 11.98
N ARG A 32 6.00 -0.37 12.04
CA ARG A 32 7.45 -0.59 12.16
C ARG A 32 7.92 -1.66 11.18
N ALA A 33 9.10 -1.43 10.63
CA ALA A 33 9.87 -2.40 9.87
C ALA A 33 11.35 -2.28 10.28
N THR A 34 12.07 -3.39 10.26
CA THR A 34 13.52 -3.41 10.46
C THR A 34 14.18 -4.04 9.26
N SER A 35 15.17 -3.36 8.68
CA SER A 35 15.94 -3.86 7.55
C SER A 35 17.38 -4.12 7.98
N LYS A 36 17.94 -5.22 7.48
CA LYS A 36 19.33 -5.60 7.69
C LYS A 36 19.98 -5.79 6.33
N TRP A 37 21.11 -5.13 6.12
CA TRP A 37 21.98 -5.41 4.98
C TRP A 37 22.59 -6.81 5.10
N ASP A 38 22.58 -7.54 3.99
CA ASP A 38 23.18 -8.87 3.90
C ASP A 38 24.51 -8.80 3.13
N HIS A 39 24.45 -8.60 1.80
CA HIS A 39 25.60 -8.36 0.94
C HIS A 39 25.20 -7.63 -0.34
N GLY A 40 26.14 -7.01 -1.04
CA GLY A 40 25.84 -6.29 -2.29
C GLY A 40 24.74 -5.24 -2.09
N VAL A 41 23.73 -5.26 -2.97
CA VAL A 41 22.50 -4.44 -2.85
C VAL A 41 21.32 -5.23 -2.28
N HIS A 42 21.57 -6.42 -1.71
CA HIS A 42 20.58 -7.28 -1.07
C HIS A 42 20.42 -6.93 0.42
N SER A 43 19.17 -6.92 0.86
CA SER A 43 18.79 -6.77 2.27
C SER A 43 17.51 -7.53 2.60
N THR A 44 17.42 -8.03 3.84
CA THR A 44 16.20 -8.60 4.40
C THR A 44 15.49 -7.60 5.33
N THR A 45 14.21 -7.33 5.05
CA THR A 45 13.31 -6.51 5.88
C THR A 45 12.29 -7.39 6.61
N ARG A 46 12.02 -7.09 7.89
CA ARG A 46 11.08 -7.81 8.75
C ARG A 46 9.99 -6.88 9.28
N VAL A 47 8.76 -7.39 9.34
CA VAL A 47 7.58 -6.71 9.90
C VAL A 47 6.84 -7.67 10.82
N GLN A 48 6.65 -7.27 12.09
CA GLN A 48 5.91 -8.07 13.08
C GLN A 48 5.11 -7.21 14.06
N GLN A 49 5.71 -6.18 14.63
CA GLN A 49 5.12 -5.39 15.71
C GLN A 49 4.70 -4.01 15.24
N PHE A 50 3.63 -3.47 15.82
CA PHE A 50 3.16 -2.11 15.63
C PHE A 50 2.49 -1.61 16.90
N PHE A 51 2.45 -0.30 17.11
CA PHE A 51 1.65 0.30 18.17
C PHE A 51 0.30 0.73 17.61
N GLY A 52 -0.78 0.54 18.36
CA GLY A 52 -2.12 1.00 17.99
C GLY A 52 -3.15 0.61 19.03
N LEU A 53 -4.28 1.32 19.06
CA LEU A 53 -5.35 1.10 20.05
C LEU A 53 -4.86 1.21 21.50
N GLY A 54 -3.88 2.08 21.74
CA GLY A 54 -3.32 2.35 23.06
C GLY A 54 -2.34 1.29 23.60
N ALA A 55 -1.92 0.31 22.80
CA ALA A 55 -1.00 -0.74 23.22
C ALA A 55 -0.07 -1.23 22.09
N GLU A 56 0.99 -1.94 22.46
CA GLU A 56 1.79 -2.71 21.51
C GLU A 56 0.99 -3.91 20.98
N GLN A 57 1.05 -4.10 19.67
CA GLN A 57 0.34 -5.12 18.92
C GLN A 57 1.36 -5.95 18.13
N SER A 58 0.96 -7.17 17.77
CA SER A 58 1.75 -8.05 16.92
C SER A 58 0.87 -8.70 15.87
N HIS A 59 1.40 -8.79 14.65
CA HIS A 59 0.87 -9.71 13.66
C HIS A 59 0.99 -11.16 14.16
N LYS A 60 0.10 -12.04 13.67
CA LYS A 60 0.10 -13.47 14.03
C LYS A 60 1.39 -14.20 13.61
N ALA A 61 2.03 -13.72 12.55
CA ALA A 61 3.30 -14.23 12.04
C ALA A 61 4.17 -13.05 11.59
N GLU A 62 5.48 -13.20 11.69
CA GLU A 62 6.44 -12.27 11.09
C GLU A 62 6.40 -12.41 9.57
N SER A 63 6.43 -11.28 8.87
CA SER A 63 6.62 -11.23 7.43
C SER A 63 8.06 -10.82 7.12
N VAL A 64 8.69 -11.54 6.20
CA VAL A 64 10.07 -11.35 5.78
C VAL A 64 10.09 -11.04 4.29
N PHE A 65 10.80 -9.99 3.92
CA PHE A 65 10.85 -9.46 2.56
C PHE A 65 12.30 -9.25 2.14
N ASP A 66 12.69 -9.84 1.02
CA ASP A 66 13.98 -9.59 0.39
C ASP A 66 13.88 -8.46 -0.63
N ALA A 67 14.83 -7.53 -0.58
CA ALA A 67 14.98 -6.49 -1.58
C ALA A 67 16.37 -6.58 -2.19
N ASP A 68 16.43 -6.59 -3.51
CA ASP A 68 17.66 -6.65 -4.31
C ASP A 68 17.47 -5.85 -5.62
N HIS A 69 18.30 -6.06 -6.64
CA HIS A 69 18.06 -5.52 -7.98
C HIS A 69 18.17 -6.61 -9.05
N PRO A 70 17.55 -6.42 -10.22
CA PRO A 70 17.70 -7.32 -11.36
C PRO A 70 19.15 -7.49 -11.81
N ALA A 71 19.47 -8.65 -12.41
CA ALA A 71 20.81 -8.96 -12.90
C ALA A 71 21.36 -7.96 -13.94
N VAL A 72 20.49 -7.27 -14.69
CA VAL A 72 20.90 -6.20 -15.63
C VAL A 72 21.55 -5.01 -14.93
N PHE A 73 21.33 -4.86 -13.62
CA PHE A 73 22.01 -3.90 -12.74
C PHE A 73 23.21 -4.51 -12.01
N ALA A 74 23.76 -5.64 -12.51
CA ALA A 74 24.89 -6.36 -11.90
C ALA A 74 24.65 -6.80 -10.44
N ALA A 75 23.39 -7.11 -10.10
CA ALA A 75 22.96 -7.66 -8.83
C ALA A 75 22.54 -9.14 -8.98
N GLU A 76 22.13 -9.77 -7.89
CA GLU A 76 21.85 -11.22 -7.86
C GLU A 76 20.38 -11.58 -8.10
N ASP A 77 19.48 -10.58 -8.14
CA ASP A 77 18.05 -10.75 -8.36
C ASP A 77 17.37 -11.62 -7.28
N ASN A 78 17.83 -11.51 -6.02
CA ASN A 78 17.33 -12.27 -4.87
C ASN A 78 16.00 -11.73 -4.31
N GLY A 79 15.50 -10.61 -4.83
CA GLY A 79 14.28 -9.94 -4.40
C GLY A 79 13.92 -8.79 -5.32
N ILE A 80 12.67 -8.33 -5.27
CA ILE A 80 12.24 -7.21 -6.09
C ILE A 80 12.99 -5.92 -5.71
N THR A 81 13.09 -5.01 -6.67
CA THR A 81 13.72 -3.69 -6.48
C THR A 81 13.00 -2.93 -5.37
N PRO A 82 13.70 -2.26 -4.43
CA PRO A 82 13.07 -1.54 -3.32
C PRO A 82 11.92 -0.62 -3.73
N ILE A 83 12.03 0.07 -4.87
CA ILE A 83 10.98 0.98 -5.35
C ILE A 83 9.71 0.24 -5.82
N GLU A 84 9.81 -1.03 -6.21
CA GLU A 84 8.66 -1.87 -6.60
C GLU A 84 7.77 -2.21 -5.40
N TYR A 85 8.32 -2.27 -4.18
CA TYR A 85 7.52 -2.41 -2.96
C TYR A 85 6.52 -1.28 -2.76
N LEU A 86 6.80 -0.06 -3.26
CA LEU A 86 5.82 1.03 -3.25
C LEU A 86 4.61 0.71 -4.14
N LEU A 87 4.84 0.06 -5.29
CA LEU A 87 3.77 -0.36 -6.20
C LEU A 87 2.96 -1.50 -5.60
N VAL A 88 3.60 -2.46 -4.93
CA VAL A 88 2.94 -3.54 -4.17
C VAL A 88 1.99 -2.94 -3.12
N GLY A 89 2.49 -2.01 -2.30
CA GLY A 89 1.68 -1.34 -1.29
C GLY A 89 0.51 -0.56 -1.89
N LEU A 90 0.73 0.17 -2.99
CA LEU A 90 -0.31 0.96 -3.66
C LEU A 90 -1.41 0.06 -4.24
N ALA A 91 -1.02 -1.00 -4.95
CA ALA A 91 -1.95 -1.98 -5.52
C ALA A 91 -2.83 -2.61 -4.45
N GLY A 92 -2.20 -3.10 -3.36
CA GLY A 92 -2.90 -3.73 -2.26
C GLY A 92 -3.86 -2.76 -1.54
N CYS A 93 -3.39 -1.54 -1.25
CA CYS A 93 -4.20 -0.55 -0.52
C CYS A 93 -5.44 -0.11 -1.30
N LEU A 94 -5.30 0.20 -2.59
CA LEU A 94 -6.44 0.59 -3.43
C LEU A 94 -7.41 -0.57 -3.67
N THR A 95 -6.92 -1.79 -3.85
CA THR A 95 -7.76 -2.99 -4.04
C THR A 95 -8.57 -3.31 -2.79
N ALA A 96 -7.95 -3.23 -1.60
CA ALA A 96 -8.65 -3.39 -0.33
C ALA A 96 -9.73 -2.31 -0.11
N GLY A 97 -9.43 -1.06 -0.50
CA GLY A 97 -10.40 0.03 -0.46
C GLY A 97 -11.59 -0.21 -1.39
N VAL A 98 -11.35 -0.73 -2.60
CA VAL A 98 -12.39 -1.11 -3.57
C VAL A 98 -13.35 -2.13 -2.96
N ALA A 99 -12.82 -3.23 -2.39
CA ALA A 99 -13.63 -4.26 -1.74
C ALA A 99 -14.44 -3.72 -0.54
N SER A 100 -13.82 -2.86 0.27
CA SER A 100 -14.46 -2.27 1.45
C SER A 100 -15.62 -1.36 1.08
N VAL A 101 -15.43 -0.52 0.05
CA VAL A 101 -16.49 0.38 -0.45
C VAL A 101 -17.60 -0.43 -1.12
N ALA A 102 -17.28 -1.47 -1.90
CA ALA A 102 -18.26 -2.34 -2.54
C ALA A 102 -19.18 -2.98 -1.51
N GLN A 103 -18.59 -3.61 -0.49
CA GLN A 103 -19.34 -4.26 0.59
C GLN A 103 -20.26 -3.26 1.30
N ASN A 104 -19.75 -2.07 1.62
CA ASN A 104 -20.53 -1.05 2.32
C ASN A 104 -21.69 -0.49 1.47
N ARG A 105 -21.55 -0.51 0.15
CA ARG A 105 -22.60 -0.05 -0.79
C ARG A 105 -23.53 -1.18 -1.24
N GLY A 106 -23.31 -2.42 -0.79
CA GLY A 106 -24.11 -3.56 -1.23
C GLY A 106 -23.89 -3.93 -2.70
N ILE A 107 -22.67 -3.75 -3.21
CA ILE A 107 -22.26 -4.15 -4.56
C ILE A 107 -21.47 -5.47 -4.46
N GLN A 108 -21.96 -6.53 -5.09
CA GLN A 108 -21.23 -7.80 -5.16
C GLN A 108 -20.12 -7.72 -6.19
N LEU A 109 -18.90 -8.04 -5.78
CA LEU A 109 -17.74 -8.18 -6.64
C LEU A 109 -17.60 -9.64 -7.07
N ARG A 110 -17.24 -9.87 -8.32
CA ARG A 110 -16.80 -11.15 -8.88
C ARG A 110 -15.29 -11.18 -9.08
N SER A 111 -14.71 -10.09 -9.59
CA SER A 111 -13.25 -9.91 -9.67
C SER A 111 -12.85 -8.45 -9.53
N VAL A 112 -11.63 -8.23 -9.03
CA VAL A 112 -10.96 -6.93 -8.97
C VAL A 112 -9.49 -7.15 -9.26
N ASP A 113 -9.06 -6.72 -10.44
CA ASP A 113 -7.66 -6.78 -10.87
C ASP A 113 -7.10 -5.38 -11.01
N ALA A 114 -5.88 -5.17 -10.53
CA ALA A 114 -5.17 -3.89 -10.61
C ALA A 114 -3.81 -4.10 -11.27
N VAL A 115 -3.55 -3.34 -12.34
CA VAL A 115 -2.21 -3.21 -12.94
C VAL A 115 -1.64 -1.87 -12.52
N VAL A 116 -0.44 -1.89 -11.92
CA VAL A 116 0.27 -0.69 -11.45
C VAL A 116 1.59 -0.57 -12.19
N GLU A 117 1.78 0.56 -12.87
CA GLU A 117 2.99 0.86 -13.63
C GLU A 117 3.63 2.14 -13.10
N GLY A 118 4.90 2.10 -12.73
CA GLY A 118 5.68 3.27 -12.33
C GLY A 118 6.80 3.55 -13.32
N LYS A 119 6.78 4.71 -13.99
CA LYS A 119 7.89 5.13 -14.87
C LYS A 119 8.99 5.75 -14.03
N HIS A 120 10.23 5.40 -14.30
CA HIS A 120 11.39 5.88 -13.55
C HIS A 120 12.57 6.15 -14.48
N ASP A 121 13.04 7.39 -14.49
CA ASP A 121 14.29 7.80 -15.13
C ASP A 121 15.46 7.59 -14.16
N ILE A 122 16.17 6.48 -14.34
CA ILE A 122 17.23 6.04 -13.42
C ILE A 122 18.47 6.94 -13.42
N ARG A 123 18.57 7.93 -14.33
CA ARG A 123 19.71 8.86 -14.36
C ARG A 123 19.82 9.67 -13.06
N GLY A 124 18.70 9.96 -12.41
CA GLY A 124 18.67 10.67 -11.12
C GLY A 124 19.36 9.85 -10.02
N ILE A 125 18.88 8.62 -9.77
CA ILE A 125 19.43 7.77 -8.71
C ILE A 125 20.88 7.32 -8.98
N LEU A 126 21.28 7.22 -10.26
CA LEU A 126 22.67 6.95 -10.65
C LEU A 126 23.59 8.19 -10.53
N GLY A 127 23.05 9.37 -10.22
CA GLY A 127 23.82 10.61 -10.13
C GLY A 127 24.32 11.15 -11.48
N ALA A 128 23.73 10.69 -12.59
CA ALA A 128 24.12 11.09 -13.94
C ALA A 128 23.48 12.41 -14.38
N ASP A 129 22.33 12.77 -13.80
CA ASP A 129 21.59 14.00 -14.12
C ASP A 129 20.92 14.55 -12.84
N PRO A 130 21.41 15.69 -12.28
CA PRO A 130 20.89 16.24 -11.03
C PRO A 130 19.50 16.89 -11.16
N ASP A 131 19.04 17.17 -12.38
CA ASP A 131 17.70 17.73 -12.63
C ASP A 131 16.63 16.62 -12.72
N VAL A 132 17.05 15.35 -12.80
CA VAL A 132 16.17 14.19 -12.79
C VAL A 132 15.92 13.72 -11.36
N ARG A 133 14.64 13.62 -10.96
CA ARG A 133 14.27 13.10 -9.63
C ARG A 133 14.66 11.62 -9.47
N ASN A 134 14.98 11.22 -8.24
CA ASN A 134 15.39 9.84 -7.91
C ASN A 134 14.25 8.81 -7.79
N GLY A 135 13.00 9.25 -7.87
CA GLY A 135 11.82 8.39 -7.73
C GLY A 135 11.02 8.32 -9.02
N PHE A 136 9.85 7.68 -8.96
CA PHE A 136 8.96 7.59 -10.11
C PHE A 136 8.62 8.97 -10.70
N ASN A 137 8.66 9.08 -12.03
CA ASN A 137 8.16 10.23 -12.78
C ASN A 137 6.63 10.28 -12.73
N ASP A 138 6.00 9.13 -12.93
CA ASP A 138 4.55 8.92 -12.84
C ASP A 138 4.23 7.49 -12.42
N ILE A 139 3.08 7.32 -11.77
CA ILE A 139 2.50 6.01 -11.47
C ILE A 139 1.08 5.98 -12.03
N LYS A 140 0.74 4.91 -12.75
CA LYS A 140 -0.61 4.66 -13.28
C LYS A 140 -1.16 3.37 -12.70
N VAL A 141 -2.40 3.44 -12.20
CA VAL A 141 -3.17 2.28 -11.74
C VAL A 141 -4.34 2.08 -12.70
N THR A 142 -4.49 0.87 -13.22
CA THR A 142 -5.61 0.50 -14.09
C THR A 142 -6.38 -0.65 -13.45
N PHE A 143 -7.66 -0.42 -13.15
CA PHE A 143 -8.55 -1.43 -12.59
C PHE A 143 -9.36 -2.13 -13.69
N SER A 144 -9.50 -3.44 -13.57
CA SER A 144 -10.51 -4.25 -14.26
C SER A 144 -11.40 -4.89 -13.20
N ILE A 145 -12.69 -4.51 -13.17
CA ILE A 145 -13.62 -4.92 -12.12
C ILE A 145 -14.86 -5.55 -12.75
N ASP A 146 -15.20 -6.75 -12.28
CA ASP A 146 -16.44 -7.43 -12.60
C ASP A 146 -17.36 -7.42 -11.36
N ALA A 147 -18.54 -6.80 -11.46
CA ALA A 147 -19.42 -6.56 -10.32
C ALA A 147 -20.91 -6.44 -10.73
N ASP A 148 -21.81 -6.59 -9.77
CA ASP A 148 -23.25 -6.29 -9.93
C ASP A 148 -23.50 -4.77 -9.83
N ALA A 149 -22.88 -4.01 -10.72
CA ALA A 149 -22.94 -2.55 -10.75
C ALA A 149 -22.73 -2.00 -12.16
N SER A 150 -23.28 -0.81 -12.41
CA SER A 150 -22.99 -0.03 -13.62
C SER A 150 -21.53 0.43 -13.66
N LYS A 151 -21.07 0.83 -14.85
CA LYS A 151 -19.71 1.37 -15.02
C LYS A 151 -19.50 2.61 -14.16
N GLU A 152 -20.50 3.48 -14.08
CA GLU A 152 -20.48 4.71 -13.30
C GLU A 152 -20.37 4.42 -11.79
N GLU A 153 -21.05 3.39 -11.30
CA GLU A 153 -20.94 2.93 -9.92
C GLU A 153 -19.55 2.37 -9.61
N ILE A 154 -18.95 1.62 -10.55
CA ILE A 154 -17.59 1.10 -10.45
C ILE A 154 -16.57 2.25 -10.42
N GLU A 155 -16.70 3.23 -11.31
CA GLU A 155 -15.84 4.43 -11.33
C GLU A 155 -15.94 5.21 -10.01
N ALA A 156 -17.16 5.41 -9.50
CA ALA A 156 -17.41 6.08 -8.22
C ALA A 156 -16.84 5.29 -7.03
N LEU A 157 -16.79 3.97 -7.13
CA LEU A 157 -16.22 3.09 -6.13
C LEU A 157 -14.69 3.19 -6.10
N VAL A 158 -14.04 3.17 -7.27
CA VAL A 158 -12.58 3.34 -7.39
C VAL A 158 -12.17 4.72 -6.90
N ALA A 159 -12.91 5.77 -7.26
CA ALA A 159 -12.65 7.13 -6.79
C ALA A 159 -12.75 7.26 -5.26
N GLN A 160 -13.71 6.56 -4.62
CA GLN A 160 -13.80 6.55 -3.17
C GLN A 160 -12.63 5.78 -2.54
N SER A 161 -12.21 4.65 -3.12
CA SER A 161 -11.03 3.91 -2.67
C SER A 161 -9.78 4.78 -2.72
N GLN A 162 -9.53 5.46 -3.85
CA GLN A 162 -8.43 6.39 -4.03
C GLN A 162 -8.39 7.46 -2.94
N LYS A 163 -9.53 8.11 -2.66
CA LYS A 163 -9.64 9.17 -1.65
C LYS A 163 -9.35 8.71 -0.22
N ARG A 164 -9.44 7.40 0.06
CA ARG A 164 -9.26 6.84 1.41
C ARG A 164 -7.98 6.00 1.55
N SER A 165 -7.24 5.80 0.46
CA SER A 165 -6.02 5.01 0.46
C SER A 165 -4.88 5.78 1.13
N ALA A 166 -4.39 5.25 2.25
CA ALA A 166 -3.24 5.81 2.96
C ALA A 166 -1.95 5.73 2.12
N VAL A 167 -1.79 4.67 1.31
CA VAL A 167 -0.61 4.53 0.45
C VAL A 167 -0.66 5.48 -0.74
N PHE A 168 -1.84 5.69 -1.34
CA PHE A 168 -2.01 6.73 -2.36
C PHE A 168 -1.66 8.10 -1.79
N ASP A 169 -2.20 8.44 -0.61
CA ASP A 169 -1.92 9.69 0.08
C ASP A 169 -0.43 9.90 0.36
N ALA A 170 0.26 8.89 0.90
CA ALA A 170 1.69 8.93 1.19
C ALA A 170 2.56 9.11 -0.07
N LEU A 171 2.11 8.67 -1.25
CA LEU A 171 2.82 8.84 -2.51
C LEU A 171 2.55 10.20 -3.17
N THR A 172 1.36 10.78 -2.96
CA THR A 172 0.95 12.01 -3.65
C THR A 172 1.09 13.27 -2.82
N ASN A 173 1.41 13.16 -1.53
CA ASN A 173 1.59 14.30 -0.64
C ASN A 173 2.97 14.26 0.04
N PRO A 174 3.55 15.43 0.37
CA PRO A 174 4.77 15.49 1.17
C PRO A 174 4.56 14.82 2.53
N THR A 175 5.43 13.89 2.86
CA THR A 175 5.53 13.26 4.18
C THR A 175 6.92 13.55 4.73
N ASP A 176 6.99 14.05 5.95
CA ASP A 176 8.29 14.34 6.60
C ASP A 176 8.99 13.01 6.93
N VAL A 177 10.13 12.78 6.28
CA VAL A 177 10.98 11.60 6.49
C VAL A 177 12.35 12.06 6.96
N THR A 178 12.68 11.73 8.20
CA THR A 178 13.99 12.02 8.79
C THR A 178 14.88 10.78 8.73
N VAL A 179 16.12 10.95 8.29
CA VAL A 179 17.15 9.90 8.28
C VAL A 179 18.31 10.37 9.15
N GLU A 180 18.67 9.58 10.17
CA GLU A 180 19.69 9.92 11.15
C GLU A 180 20.72 8.79 11.28
N VAL A 181 21.95 9.15 11.63
CA VAL A 181 23.00 8.20 12.03
C VAL A 181 23.11 8.25 13.54
N ALA A 182 22.92 7.10 14.19
CA ALA A 182 23.01 6.95 15.64
C ALA A 182 24.47 6.91 16.14
#